data_AF-A0A0B7MBD0-F1
#
_entry.id   AF-A0A0B7MBD0-F1
#
_cell.length_a   1.000
_cell.length_b   1.000
_cell.length_c   1.000
_cell.angle_alpha   90.00
_cell.angle_beta   90.00
_cell.angle_gamma   90.00
#
_symmetry.space_group_name_H-M   'P 1'
#
loop_
_entity.id
_entity.type
_entity.pdbx_description
1 polymer ?
#
loop_
_entity_poly.entity_id
_entity_poly.type
_entity_poly.pdbx_seq_one_letter_code
_entity_poly.pdbx_strand_id
1 'polypeptide(L)'
;MTVMTFNETIKNRLSTPRSIIALNLRGTRQPRAGFDFDGTPICSAGFRMVYWGSDNGVNKFRCPHVLDKAECPFGTDWCSSSNYGMVIKTKIEDDSRLFCSPHRGTKNWQKLYDERTSVERYFGRQKKHLGLESITVQGTKKVETHAYLCAIALIATVTAVNTAEREQKAA
;
A
#
# COMPACT_ATOMS: atom_id res chain seq x y z
N MET A 1 -15.95 22.38 -9.22
CA MET A 1 -14.80 22.14 -8.33
C MET A 1 -14.67 20.63 -8.16
N THR A 2 -13.58 20.08 -8.67
CA THR A 2 -13.43 18.68 -9.09
C THR A 2 -13.70 17.68 -7.98
N VAL A 3 -14.79 16.92 -8.10
CA VAL A 3 -14.93 15.63 -7.41
C VAL A 3 -14.02 14.67 -8.16
N MET A 4 -12.70 14.77 -7.94
CA MET A 4 -11.85 13.65 -8.28
C MET A 4 -12.31 12.51 -7.39
N THR A 5 -12.87 11.49 -8.03
CA THR A 5 -13.22 10.27 -7.33
C THR A 5 -11.96 9.77 -6.64
N PHE A 6 -12.08 9.25 -5.41
CA PHE A 6 -10.94 8.70 -4.65
C PHE A 6 -10.07 7.74 -5.50
N ASN A 7 -10.71 7.07 -6.47
CA ASN A 7 -10.07 6.24 -7.49
C ASN A 7 -9.16 6.99 -8.48
N GLU A 8 -9.52 8.19 -8.93
CA GLU A 8 -8.67 9.02 -9.82
C GLU A 8 -7.45 9.56 -9.09
N THR A 9 -7.57 9.90 -7.80
CA THR A 9 -6.42 10.36 -7.00
C THR A 9 -5.42 9.22 -6.74
N ILE A 10 -5.92 7.99 -6.55
CA ILE A 10 -5.07 6.78 -6.41
C ILE A 10 -4.43 6.40 -7.75
N LYS A 11 -5.19 6.42 -8.86
CA LYS A 11 -4.68 6.14 -10.22
C LYS A 11 -3.62 7.16 -10.65
N ASN A 12 -3.76 8.44 -10.30
CA ASN A 12 -2.78 9.47 -10.64
C ASN A 12 -1.52 9.45 -9.75
N ARG A 13 -1.53 8.75 -8.60
CA ARG A 13 -0.34 8.59 -7.72
C ARG A 13 0.43 7.30 -7.93
N LEU A 14 -0.19 6.25 -8.46
CA LEU A 14 0.40 4.93 -8.61
C LEU A 14 0.20 4.44 -10.04
N SER A 15 1.32 4.21 -10.76
CA SER A 15 1.36 3.75 -12.16
C SER A 15 0.55 2.46 -12.42
N THR A 16 0.23 1.66 -11.37
CA THR A 16 -0.81 0.62 -11.45
C THR A 16 -1.61 0.57 -10.14
N PRO A 17 -2.96 0.62 -10.15
CA PRO A 17 -3.76 0.44 -8.94
C PRO A 17 -3.68 -1.02 -8.50
N ARG A 18 -2.86 -1.30 -7.49
CA ARG A 18 -2.71 -2.65 -6.92
C ARG A 18 -2.94 -2.61 -5.41
N SER A 19 -3.37 -3.74 -4.86
CA SER A 19 -3.75 -3.84 -3.45
C SER A 19 -2.53 -3.69 -2.53
N ILE A 20 -2.66 -2.82 -1.52
CA ILE A 20 -1.63 -2.59 -0.50
C ILE A 20 -2.00 -3.45 0.71
N ILE A 21 -1.34 -4.61 0.81
CA ILE A 21 -1.66 -5.64 1.80
C ILE A 21 -0.38 -5.98 2.58
N ALA A 22 -0.52 -6.02 3.91
CA ALA A 22 0.55 -6.51 4.79
C ALA A 22 0.72 -8.02 4.63
N LEU A 23 1.97 -8.47 4.60
CA LEU A 23 2.27 -9.90 4.53
C LEU A 23 1.94 -10.57 5.87
N ASN A 24 1.13 -11.63 5.82
CA ASN A 24 0.95 -12.50 6.98
C ASN A 24 2.13 -13.48 7.06
N LEU A 25 2.97 -13.30 8.08
CA LEU A 25 4.14 -14.14 8.37
C LEU A 25 3.80 -15.40 9.20
N ARG A 26 2.57 -15.52 9.71
CA ARG A 26 2.20 -16.70 10.52
C ARG A 26 2.22 -17.95 9.63
N GLY A 27 2.99 -18.94 10.05
CA GLY A 27 3.11 -20.22 9.34
C GLY A 27 3.86 -20.13 8.00
N THR A 28 4.57 -19.03 7.73
CA THR A 28 5.39 -18.94 6.52
C THR A 28 6.59 -19.87 6.63
N ARG A 29 6.85 -20.63 5.56
CA ARG A 29 8.10 -21.39 5.39
C ARG A 29 9.27 -20.43 5.14
N GLN A 30 10.45 -20.99 4.91
CA GLN A 30 11.64 -20.23 4.51
C GLN A 30 11.35 -19.35 3.28
N PRO A 31 11.93 -18.13 3.21
CA PRO A 31 11.72 -17.22 2.10
C PRO A 31 12.32 -17.82 0.81
N ARG A 32 11.84 -17.33 -0.34
CA ARG A 32 12.37 -17.75 -1.65
C ARG A 32 13.87 -17.46 -1.69
N ALA A 33 14.66 -18.40 -2.22
CA ALA A 33 16.11 -18.22 -2.33
C ALA A 33 16.47 -16.87 -2.99
N GLY A 34 17.37 -16.12 -2.35
CA GLY A 34 17.77 -14.77 -2.79
C GLY A 34 16.82 -13.64 -2.40
N PHE A 35 15.74 -13.92 -1.64
CA PHE A 35 14.81 -12.93 -1.12
C PHE A 35 14.66 -13.06 0.40
N ASP A 36 14.36 -11.94 1.03
CA ASP A 36 13.91 -11.86 2.42
C ASP A 36 12.39 -12.10 2.51
N PHE A 37 11.86 -12.24 3.73
CA PHE A 37 10.44 -12.51 4.00
C PHE A 37 9.47 -11.47 3.43
N ASP A 38 9.93 -10.25 3.19
CA ASP A 38 9.12 -9.16 2.65
C ASP A 38 9.26 -8.98 1.13
N GLY A 39 10.02 -9.86 0.46
CA GLY A 39 10.27 -9.79 -0.97
C GLY A 39 11.43 -8.88 -1.35
N THR A 40 12.24 -8.41 -0.39
CA THR A 40 13.46 -7.64 -0.70
C THR A 40 14.57 -8.60 -1.14
N PRO A 41 15.23 -8.36 -2.28
CA PRO A 41 16.32 -9.23 -2.73
C PRO A 41 17.57 -9.09 -1.84
N ILE A 42 18.39 -10.14 -1.83
CA ILE A 42 19.64 -10.27 -1.06
C ILE A 42 20.82 -10.40 -2.06
N CYS A 43 21.93 -9.68 -1.85
CA CYS A 43 23.15 -9.82 -2.69
C CYS A 43 23.76 -11.22 -2.50
N SER A 44 24.67 -11.60 -3.40
CA SER A 44 25.47 -12.83 -3.22
C SER A 44 26.30 -12.83 -1.92
N ALA A 45 26.67 -11.65 -1.41
CA ALA A 45 27.34 -11.49 -0.12
C ALA A 45 26.39 -11.59 1.11
N GLY A 46 25.10 -11.85 0.92
CA GLY A 46 24.13 -12.02 2.02
C GLY A 46 23.51 -10.72 2.55
N PHE A 47 23.87 -9.56 2.01
CA PHE A 47 23.29 -8.28 2.43
C PHE A 47 21.96 -8.00 1.74
N ARG A 48 20.99 -7.49 2.53
CA ARG A 48 19.71 -7.03 2.03
C ARG A 48 19.87 -5.80 1.13
N MET A 49 19.30 -5.87 -0.08
CA MET A 49 19.44 -4.79 -1.05
C MET A 49 18.58 -3.57 -0.73
N VAL A 50 18.96 -2.43 -1.29
CA VAL A 50 18.32 -1.14 -1.03
C VAL A 50 17.35 -0.81 -2.14
N TYR A 51 16.10 -0.55 -1.80
CA TYR A 51 15.11 -0.05 -2.74
C TYR A 51 15.51 1.33 -3.28
N TRP A 52 15.58 1.47 -4.61
CA TRP A 52 16.00 2.69 -5.32
C TRP A 52 14.86 3.38 -6.07
N GLY A 53 13.70 2.75 -6.16
CA GLY A 53 12.53 3.27 -6.86
C GLY A 53 11.80 2.19 -7.64
N SER A 54 10.65 2.56 -8.20
CA SER A 54 9.86 1.70 -9.06
C SER A 54 9.48 2.44 -10.33
N ASP A 55 9.54 1.76 -11.46
CA ASP A 55 9.09 2.27 -12.74
C ASP A 55 8.26 1.20 -13.46
N ASN A 56 7.11 1.58 -14.03
CA ASN A 56 6.22 0.70 -14.81
C ASN A 56 5.99 -0.70 -14.19
N GLY A 57 5.73 -0.76 -12.88
CA GLY A 57 5.49 -2.03 -12.18
C GLY A 57 6.74 -2.89 -11.94
N VAL A 58 7.93 -2.31 -12.06
CA VAL A 58 9.22 -2.94 -11.76
C VAL A 58 9.91 -2.18 -10.63
N ASN A 59 10.20 -2.88 -9.54
CA ASN A 59 10.99 -2.33 -8.44
C ASN A 59 12.48 -2.53 -8.72
N LYS A 60 13.26 -1.47 -8.52
CA LYS A 60 14.72 -1.48 -8.68
C LYS A 60 15.39 -1.50 -7.31
N PHE A 61 16.27 -2.47 -7.10
CA PHE A 61 17.09 -2.59 -5.91
C PHE A 61 18.56 -2.45 -6.27
N ARG A 62 19.32 -1.79 -5.41
CA ARG A 62 20.75 -1.53 -5.58
C ARG A 62 21.55 -2.12 -4.43
N CYS A 63 22.82 -2.41 -4.72
CA CYS A 63 23.81 -2.83 -3.75
C CYS A 63 23.86 -1.84 -2.57
N PRO A 64 23.79 -2.33 -1.32
CA PRO A 64 23.86 -1.48 -0.13
C PRO A 64 25.24 -0.85 0.07
N HIS A 65 26.31 -1.49 -0.39
CA HIS A 65 27.68 -0.99 -0.26
C HIS A 65 27.94 0.26 -1.11
N VAL A 66 27.48 0.28 -2.37
CA VAL A 66 27.58 1.47 -3.25
C VAL A 66 26.75 2.65 -2.75
N LEU A 67 25.76 2.39 -1.89
CA LEU A 67 24.89 3.40 -1.32
C LEU A 67 25.30 3.78 0.11
N ASP A 68 26.46 3.33 0.57
CA ASP A 68 26.98 3.57 1.92
C ASP A 68 26.01 3.16 3.03
N LYS A 69 25.18 2.13 2.79
CA LYS A 69 24.21 1.59 3.77
C LYS A 69 24.65 0.30 4.44
N ALA A 70 25.69 -0.34 3.90
CA ALA A 70 26.32 -1.51 4.51
C ALA A 70 27.79 -1.59 4.11
N GLU A 71 28.64 -2.02 5.03
CA GLU A 71 30.05 -2.29 4.76
C GLU A 71 30.17 -3.75 4.29
N CYS A 72 30.35 -3.95 2.98
CA CYS A 72 30.56 -5.27 2.41
C CYS A 72 32.06 -5.60 2.46
N PRO A 73 32.49 -6.68 3.13
CA PRO A 73 33.90 -7.05 3.22
C PRO A 73 34.50 -7.43 1.85
N PHE A 74 33.66 -7.81 0.89
CA PHE A 74 34.06 -8.19 -0.47
C PHE A 74 34.00 -7.04 -1.47
N GLY A 75 33.61 -5.83 -1.03
CA GLY A 75 33.45 -4.67 -1.90
C GLY A 75 32.36 -4.82 -2.97
N THR A 76 32.44 -4.02 -4.02
CA THR A 76 31.54 -4.07 -5.18
C THR A 76 31.90 -5.17 -6.16
N ASP A 77 33.19 -5.43 -6.34
CA ASP A 77 33.74 -6.24 -7.43
C ASP A 77 33.26 -7.69 -7.39
N TRP A 78 32.91 -8.18 -6.19
CA TRP A 78 32.32 -9.49 -5.99
C TRP A 78 30.91 -9.62 -6.60
N CYS A 79 30.03 -8.62 -6.41
CA CYS A 79 28.65 -8.69 -6.92
C CYS A 79 28.53 -8.08 -8.35
N SER A 80 29.40 -7.12 -8.76
CA SER A 80 29.39 -6.52 -10.10
C SER A 80 30.68 -5.74 -10.41
N SER A 81 31.13 -5.76 -11.65
CA SER A 81 32.27 -4.94 -12.14
C SER A 81 31.93 -3.46 -12.37
N SER A 82 30.66 -3.06 -12.24
CA SER A 82 30.24 -1.67 -12.41
C SER A 82 30.38 -0.88 -11.10
N ASN A 83 30.82 0.38 -11.18
CA ASN A 83 30.74 1.34 -10.07
C ASN A 83 29.28 1.53 -9.57
N TYR A 84 28.29 1.27 -10.43
CA TYR A 84 26.89 1.29 -10.00
C TYR A 84 26.51 0.09 -9.10
N GLY A 85 27.37 -0.90 -8.98
CA GLY A 85 27.17 -2.14 -8.23
C GLY A 85 26.04 -3.01 -8.79
N MET A 86 25.75 -4.08 -8.06
CA MET A 86 24.68 -5.01 -8.42
C MET A 86 23.31 -4.34 -8.37
N VAL A 87 22.52 -4.58 -9.41
CA VAL A 87 21.14 -4.12 -9.52
C VAL A 87 20.24 -5.32 -9.73
N ILE A 88 19.27 -5.52 -8.83
CA ILE A 88 18.23 -6.53 -8.99
C ILE A 88 16.92 -5.81 -9.24
N LYS A 89 16.19 -6.28 -10.25
CA LYS A 89 14.85 -5.78 -10.58
C LYS A 89 13.83 -6.86 -10.23
N THR A 90 12.78 -6.51 -9.52
CA THR A 90 11.65 -7.40 -9.28
C THR A 90 10.43 -6.86 -9.99
N LYS A 91 9.72 -7.72 -10.73
CA LYS A 91 8.46 -7.34 -11.36
C LYS A 91 7.32 -7.68 -10.41
N ILE A 92 6.35 -6.78 -10.31
CA ILE A 92 5.18 -7.01 -9.45
C ILE A 92 4.26 -8.09 -10.04
N GLU A 93 4.37 -8.34 -11.36
CA GLU A 93 3.63 -9.40 -12.05
C GLU A 93 4.09 -10.81 -11.69
N ASP A 94 5.38 -11.00 -11.38
CA ASP A 94 5.95 -12.31 -11.06
C ASP A 94 5.32 -12.92 -9.81
N ASP A 95 5.12 -12.09 -8.78
CA ASP A 95 4.39 -12.44 -7.57
C ASP A 95 3.79 -11.17 -6.95
N SER A 96 2.51 -10.92 -7.24
CA SER A 96 1.79 -9.74 -6.75
C SER A 96 1.57 -9.74 -5.23
N ARG A 97 1.68 -10.89 -4.58
CA ARG A 97 1.59 -10.99 -3.13
C ARG A 97 2.91 -10.59 -2.50
N LEU A 98 4.04 -11.05 -3.03
CA LEU A 98 5.38 -10.82 -2.48
C LEU A 98 6.00 -9.49 -2.92
N PHE A 99 5.73 -9.03 -4.14
CA PHE A 99 6.21 -7.76 -4.66
C PHE A 99 5.06 -6.75 -4.74
N CYS A 100 5.31 -5.51 -4.33
CA CYS A 100 4.34 -4.41 -4.41
C CYS A 100 5.04 -3.11 -4.79
N SER A 101 4.31 -2.19 -5.42
CA SER A 101 4.74 -0.80 -5.60
C SER A 101 3.69 0.12 -4.98
N PRO A 102 4.07 1.00 -4.04
CA PRO A 102 5.43 1.22 -3.52
C PRO A 102 5.97 -0.01 -2.78
N HIS A 103 7.30 -0.19 -2.70
CA HIS A 103 7.89 -1.34 -1.99
C HIS A 103 7.49 -1.36 -0.51
N ARG A 104 7.29 -2.56 0.05
CA ARG A 104 6.97 -2.77 1.46
C ARG A 104 8.07 -2.19 2.36
N GLY A 105 7.69 -1.60 3.49
CA GLY A 105 8.63 -0.94 4.42
C GLY A 105 9.08 0.46 3.99
N THR A 106 8.66 0.96 2.82
CA THR A 106 8.86 2.37 2.46
C THR A 106 7.88 3.28 3.19
N LYS A 107 8.27 4.53 3.45
CA LYS A 107 7.39 5.54 4.07
C LYS A 107 6.09 5.74 3.28
N ASN A 108 6.16 5.70 1.95
CA ASN A 108 4.99 5.85 1.09
C ASN A 108 4.06 4.64 1.19
N TRP A 109 4.61 3.42 1.25
CA TRP A 109 3.80 2.22 1.49
C TRP A 109 3.08 2.30 2.84
N GLN A 110 3.77 2.71 3.91
CA GLN A 110 3.18 2.83 5.24
C GLN A 110 2.03 3.85 5.26
N LYS A 111 2.24 5.04 4.69
CA LYS A 111 1.20 6.08 4.58
C LYS A 111 -0.07 5.56 3.91
N LEU A 112 0.08 4.84 2.80
CA LEU A 112 -1.05 4.26 2.08
C LEU A 112 -1.69 3.10 2.84
N TYR A 113 -0.90 2.29 3.53
CA TYR A 113 -1.41 1.19 4.35
C TYR A 113 -2.22 1.73 5.55
N ASP A 114 -1.79 2.83 6.16
CA ASP A 114 -2.46 3.46 7.30
C ASP A 114 -3.88 3.97 6.94
N GLU A 115 -4.11 4.33 5.67
CA GLU A 115 -5.44 4.72 5.17
C GLU A 115 -6.48 3.60 5.33
N ARG A 116 -6.07 2.33 5.42
CA ARG A 116 -6.98 1.18 5.68
C ARG A 116 -7.83 1.39 6.93
N THR A 117 -7.27 1.97 7.98
CA THR A 117 -7.97 2.22 9.25
C THR A 117 -9.18 3.13 9.05
N SER A 118 -9.10 4.08 8.10
CA SER A 118 -10.23 4.96 7.77
C SER A 118 -11.43 4.18 7.22
N VAL A 119 -11.16 3.18 6.37
CA VAL A 119 -12.15 2.29 5.78
C VAL A 119 -12.78 1.38 6.84
N GLU A 120 -11.97 0.84 7.76
CA GLU A 120 -12.47 0.04 8.88
C GLU A 120 -13.39 0.85 9.80
N ARG A 121 -13.03 2.11 10.08
CA ARG A 121 -13.88 3.04 10.84
C ARG A 121 -15.18 3.36 10.09
N TYR A 122 -15.12 3.59 8.78
CA TYR A 122 -16.30 3.78 7.94
C TYR A 122 -17.26 2.58 8.06
N PHE A 123 -16.77 1.36 7.84
CA PHE A 123 -17.61 0.16 7.96
C PHE A 123 -18.13 -0.05 9.38
N GLY A 124 -17.33 0.25 10.40
CA GLY A 124 -17.77 0.23 11.80
C GLY A 124 -18.95 1.16 12.05
N ARG A 125 -18.91 2.38 11.52
CA ARG A 125 -20.01 3.35 11.63
C ARG A 125 -21.25 2.89 10.88
N GLN A 126 -21.09 2.40 9.66
CA GLN A 126 -22.19 1.87 8.86
C GLN A 126 -22.95 0.75 9.60
N LYS A 127 -22.21 -0.23 10.12
CA LYS A 127 -22.79 -1.38 10.82
C LYS A 127 -23.45 -0.98 12.14
N LYS A 128 -22.73 -0.23 12.99
CA LYS A 128 -23.17 0.06 14.38
C LYS A 128 -24.16 1.22 14.50
N HIS A 129 -24.05 2.24 13.65
CA HIS A 129 -24.82 3.48 13.81
C HIS A 129 -25.87 3.69 12.71
N LEU A 130 -25.67 3.11 11.53
CA LEU A 130 -26.58 3.28 10.39
C LEU A 130 -27.38 2.01 10.07
N GLY A 131 -27.42 1.05 11.00
CA GLY A 131 -28.34 -0.08 10.97
C GLY A 131 -28.01 -1.16 9.94
N LEU A 132 -26.81 -1.15 9.36
CA LEU A 132 -26.43 -2.10 8.31
C LEU A 132 -26.30 -3.55 8.82
N GLU A 133 -26.17 -3.73 10.14
CA GLU A 133 -26.18 -5.04 10.81
C GLU A 133 -27.59 -5.53 11.18
N SER A 134 -28.56 -4.62 11.35
CA SER A 134 -29.91 -4.92 11.84
C SER A 134 -30.97 -4.89 10.73
N ILE A 135 -30.59 -5.21 9.50
CA ILE A 135 -31.51 -5.17 8.34
C ILE A 135 -32.47 -6.37 8.43
N THR A 136 -33.76 -6.09 8.55
CA THR A 136 -34.82 -7.11 8.57
C THR A 136 -35.46 -7.35 7.20
N VAL A 137 -35.08 -6.55 6.20
CA VAL A 137 -35.69 -6.57 4.87
C VAL A 137 -35.12 -7.71 4.03
N GLN A 138 -36.01 -8.53 3.44
CA GLN A 138 -35.63 -9.61 2.53
C GLN A 138 -35.53 -9.13 1.07
N GLY A 139 -34.49 -9.57 0.37
CA GLY A 139 -34.24 -9.31 -1.05
C GLY A 139 -33.00 -8.45 -1.30
N THR A 140 -32.11 -8.93 -2.17
CA THR A 140 -30.80 -8.31 -2.46
C THR A 140 -30.90 -6.85 -2.87
N LYS A 141 -31.82 -6.52 -3.79
CA LYS A 141 -32.06 -5.14 -4.25
C LYS A 141 -32.42 -4.19 -3.11
N LYS A 142 -33.21 -4.65 -2.14
CA LYS A 142 -33.66 -3.81 -1.01
C LYS A 142 -32.51 -3.57 -0.02
N VAL A 143 -31.73 -4.62 0.27
CA VAL A 143 -30.52 -4.53 1.10
C VAL A 143 -29.49 -3.60 0.45
N GLU A 144 -29.28 -3.73 -0.86
CA GLU A 144 -28.39 -2.87 -1.63
C GLU A 144 -28.83 -1.40 -1.56
N THR A 145 -30.12 -1.13 -1.79
CA THR A 145 -30.68 0.22 -1.67
C THR A 145 -30.45 0.80 -0.26
N HIS A 146 -30.68 0.01 0.78
CA HIS A 146 -30.43 0.42 2.16
C HIS A 146 -28.96 0.76 2.41
N ALA A 147 -28.03 -0.08 1.93
CA ALA A 147 -26.60 0.17 2.05
C ALA A 147 -26.17 1.48 1.36
N TYR A 148 -26.70 1.77 0.17
CA TYR A 148 -26.46 3.05 -0.51
C TYR A 148 -27.01 4.24 0.29
N LEU A 149 -28.22 4.14 0.85
CA LEU A 149 -28.78 5.19 1.69
C LEU A 149 -27.92 5.46 2.93
N CYS A 150 -27.44 4.42 3.61
CA CYS A 150 -26.51 4.57 4.74
C CYS A 150 -25.22 5.29 4.30
N ALA A 151 -24.64 4.88 3.16
CA ALA A 151 -23.42 5.50 2.64
C ALA A 151 -23.62 7.00 2.31
N ILE A 152 -24.72 7.34 1.65
CA ILE A 152 -25.07 8.74 1.33
C ILE A 152 -25.26 9.55 2.61
N ALA A 153 -25.99 9.02 3.59
CA ALA A 153 -26.19 9.69 4.88
C ALA A 153 -24.87 9.95 5.62
N LEU A 154 -23.95 8.99 5.63
CA LEU A 154 -22.65 9.17 6.27
C LEU A 154 -21.79 10.23 5.55
N ILE A 155 -21.80 10.24 4.21
CA ILE A 155 -21.07 11.24 3.44
C ILE A 155 -21.67 12.64 3.66
N ALA A 156 -22.99 12.77 3.65
CA ALA A 156 -23.69 14.02 3.88
C ALA A 156 -23.39 14.60 5.28
N THR A 157 -23.47 13.76 6.31
CA THR A 157 -23.17 14.18 7.70
C THR A 157 -21.71 14.60 7.87
N VAL A 158 -20.76 13.83 7.33
CA VAL A 158 -19.33 14.21 7.37
C VAL A 158 -19.08 15.52 6.62
N THR A 159 -19.73 15.71 5.48
CA THR A 159 -19.60 16.96 4.70
C THR A 159 -20.13 18.15 5.49
N ALA A 160 -21.32 18.03 6.10
CA ALA A 160 -21.92 19.08 6.91
C ALA A 160 -21.08 19.46 8.14
N VAL A 161 -20.50 18.47 8.84
CA VAL A 161 -19.59 18.73 9.97
C VAL A 161 -18.32 19.43 9.49
N ASN A 162 -17.72 18.95 8.40
CA ASN A 162 -16.50 19.55 7.86
C ASN A 162 -16.71 20.98 7.34
N THR A 163 -17.89 21.31 6.78
CA THR A 163 -18.21 22.68 6.36
C THR A 163 -18.36 23.60 7.56
N ALA A 164 -19.08 23.17 8.61
CA ALA A 164 -19.24 23.95 9.83
C ALA A 164 -17.89 24.19 10.55
N GLU A 165 -17.01 23.18 10.62
CA GLU A 165 -15.66 23.34 11.20
C GLU A 165 -14.80 24.32 10.39
N ARG A 166 -14.96 24.36 9.06
CA ARG A 166 -14.23 25.30 8.20
C ARG A 166 -14.72 26.73 8.40
N GLU A 167 -16.03 26.93 8.52
CA GLU A 167 -16.64 28.24 8.80
C GLU A 167 -16.18 28.77 10.16
N GLN A 168 -16.15 27.92 11.20
CA GLN A 168 -15.66 28.28 12.54
C GLN A 168 -14.17 28.64 12.57
N LYS A 169 -13.33 28.01 11.72
CA LYS A 169 -11.90 28.33 11.63
C LYS A 169 -11.60 29.60 10.82
N ALA A 170 -12.57 30.05 10.01
CA ALA A 170 -12.44 31.24 9.17
C ALA A 170 -12.95 32.52 9.86
N ALA A 171 -13.74 32.37 10.92
CA ALA A 171 -14.16 33.43 11.83
C ALA A 171 -13.10 33.69 12.91
#